data_AF-A0A927ZWZ8-F1
#
_entry.id   AF-A0A927ZWZ8-F1
#
_cell.length_a   1.000
_cell.length_b   1.000
_cell.length_c   1.000
_cell.angle_alpha   90.00
_cell.angle_beta   90.00
_cell.angle_gamma   90.00
#
_symmetry.space_group_name_H-M   'P 1'
#
loop_
_entity.id
_entity.type
_entity.pdbx_description
1 polymer ?
#
loop_
_entity_poly.entity_id
_entity_poly.type
_entity_poly.pdbx_seq_one_letter_code
_entity_poly.pdbx_strand_id
1 'polypeptide(L)'
;MLHIGCHLSSAKGYLAMGKDAISINADTFAFFTRNPRGGKAKDINQGCIGLDALVSVINHPQLRNLPFILETPNELAGYAQEIALLKNNFLE
;
A
#
# COMPACT_ATOMS: atom_id res chain seq x y z
N MET A 1 -4.88 -20.37 -5.17
CA MET A 1 -3.46 -20.05 -5.38
C MET A 1 -2.88 -19.69 -4.04
N LEU A 2 -1.67 -20.19 -3.71
CA LEU A 2 -0.98 -19.81 -2.49
C LEU A 2 -0.34 -18.44 -2.72
N HIS A 3 -0.50 -17.51 -1.78
CA HIS A 3 0.13 -16.19 -1.79
C HIS A 3 1.17 -16.09 -0.66
N ILE A 4 2.42 -15.77 -0.99
CA ILE A 4 3.52 -15.57 -0.04
C ILE A 4 4.22 -14.25 -0.34
N GLY A 5 4.37 -13.45 0.70
CA GLY A 5 5.05 -12.17 0.66
C GLY A 5 5.63 -11.79 2.01
N CYS A 6 6.12 -10.56 2.11
CA CYS A 6 6.69 -10.04 3.35
C CYS A 6 6.52 -8.52 3.47
N HIS A 7 6.86 -8.02 4.65
CA HIS A 7 6.99 -6.60 4.88
C HIS A 7 8.27 -6.08 4.21
N LEU A 8 8.12 -5.16 3.26
CA LEU A 8 9.24 -4.55 2.53
C LEU A 8 9.34 -3.05 2.84
N SER A 9 10.56 -2.52 2.75
CA SER A 9 10.81 -1.11 3.04
C SER A 9 10.33 -0.21 1.90
N SER A 10 9.50 0.77 2.22
CA SER A 10 9.09 1.83 1.27
C SER A 10 10.06 3.02 1.24
N ALA A 11 11.21 2.95 1.92
CA ALA A 11 12.15 4.07 2.06
C ALA A 11 12.72 4.60 0.73
N LYS A 12 12.76 3.75 -0.30
CA LYS A 12 13.18 4.10 -1.68
C LYS A 12 11.98 4.33 -2.62
N GLY A 13 10.77 4.42 -2.08
CA GLY A 13 9.52 4.53 -2.83
C GLY A 13 8.94 3.18 -3.26
N TYR A 14 7.68 3.23 -3.71
CA TYR A 14 6.88 2.05 -4.07
C TYR A 14 7.41 1.23 -5.24
N LEU A 15 7.98 1.89 -6.25
CA LEU A 15 8.55 1.19 -7.40
C LEU A 15 9.74 0.32 -6.98
N ALA A 16 10.61 0.82 -6.11
CA ALA A 16 11.74 0.04 -5.59
C ALA A 16 11.25 -1.14 -4.75
N MET A 17 10.27 -0.89 -3.87
CA MET A 17 9.65 -1.93 -3.04
C MET A 17 9.01 -3.04 -3.88
N GLY A 18 8.30 -2.69 -4.97
CA GLY A 18 7.73 -3.68 -5.91
C GLY A 18 8.80 -4.47 -6.66
N LYS A 19 9.92 -3.83 -7.05
CA LYS A 19 11.06 -4.54 -7.65
C LYS A 19 11.71 -5.51 -6.67
N ASP A 20 11.84 -5.13 -5.41
CA ASP A 20 12.36 -6.00 -4.36
C ASP A 20 11.45 -7.22 -4.17
N ALA A 21 10.12 -7.03 -4.14
CA ALA A 21 9.15 -8.13 -4.07
C ALA A 21 9.31 -9.12 -5.24
N ILE A 22 9.41 -8.62 -6.47
CA ILE A 22 9.64 -9.45 -7.65
C ILE A 22 10.98 -10.21 -7.55
N SER A 23 12.04 -9.57 -7.05
CA SER A 23 13.37 -10.17 -6.97
C SER A 23 13.44 -11.40 -6.05
N ILE A 24 12.56 -11.48 -5.06
CA ILE A 24 12.47 -12.59 -4.10
C ILE A 24 11.31 -13.55 -4.40
N ASN A 25 10.68 -13.43 -5.57
CA ASN A 25 9.51 -14.23 -5.98
C ASN A 25 8.33 -14.11 -5.00
N ALA A 26 8.13 -12.93 -4.41
CA ALA A 26 6.94 -12.61 -3.62
C ALA A 26 5.77 -12.22 -4.53
N ASP A 27 4.57 -12.68 -4.19
CA ASP A 27 3.33 -12.40 -4.93
C ASP A 27 2.38 -11.44 -4.19
N THR A 28 2.76 -11.01 -2.99
CA THR A 28 2.08 -9.99 -2.20
C THR A 28 3.11 -9.22 -1.38
N PHE A 29 2.76 -8.01 -0.95
CA PHE A 29 3.58 -7.22 -0.05
C PHE A 29 2.69 -6.33 0.80
N ALA A 30 3.16 -6.04 2.00
CA ALA A 30 2.55 -5.06 2.86
C ALA A 30 3.02 -3.65 2.50
N PHE A 31 2.11 -2.69 2.62
CA PHE A 31 2.44 -1.29 2.45
C PHE A 31 1.61 -0.38 3.35
N PHE A 32 2.05 0.87 3.43
CA PHE A 32 1.41 1.88 4.25
C PHE A 32 0.82 2.99 3.39
N THR A 33 -0.46 3.25 3.51
CA THR A 33 -1.09 4.45 2.91
C THR A 33 -0.47 5.76 3.43
N ARG A 34 0.24 5.71 4.56
CA ARG A 34 0.96 6.84 5.18
C ARG A 34 2.21 6.41 5.94
N ASN A 35 3.14 7.33 6.19
CA ASN A 35 4.37 7.03 6.93
C ASN A 35 4.04 6.52 8.36
N PRO A 36 4.52 5.33 8.78
CA PRO A 36 4.25 4.79 10.11
C PRO A 36 5.04 5.47 11.24
N ARG A 37 6.06 6.29 10.92
CA ARG A 37 6.93 6.94 11.92
C ARG A 37 6.48 8.38 12.21
N GLY A 38 5.97 8.61 13.43
CA GLY A 38 5.95 9.93 14.09
C GLY A 38 4.58 10.44 14.51
N GLY A 39 4.32 10.46 15.84
CA GLY A 39 3.24 11.24 16.46
C GLY A 39 1.82 10.90 16.00
N LYS A 40 0.83 11.66 16.51
CA LYS A 40 -0.59 11.53 16.13
C LYS A 40 -0.69 11.55 14.60
N ALA A 41 -1.29 10.50 14.01
CA ALA A 41 -1.43 10.37 12.58
C ALA A 41 -2.06 11.63 11.97
N LYS A 42 -1.39 12.24 10.99
CA LYS A 42 -1.98 13.31 10.18
C LYS A 42 -2.94 12.70 9.16
N ASP A 43 -3.98 13.46 8.79
CA ASP A 43 -4.91 13.06 7.74
C ASP A 43 -4.16 12.68 6.46
N ILE A 44 -4.74 11.74 5.70
CA ILE A 44 -4.18 11.23 4.43
C ILE A 44 -3.85 12.35 3.42
N ASN A 45 -4.48 13.51 3.59
CA ASN A 45 -4.29 14.70 2.76
C ASN A 45 -3.14 15.63 3.20
N GLN A 46 -2.53 15.43 4.38
CA GLN A 46 -1.66 16.44 5.00
C GLN A 46 -0.20 16.02 5.25
N GLY A 47 0.26 14.84 4.82
CA GLY A 47 1.68 14.54 5.04
C GLY A 47 2.32 13.27 4.51
N CYS A 48 1.70 12.48 3.63
CA CYS A 48 2.29 11.18 3.25
C CYS A 48 1.97 10.81 1.81
N ILE A 49 2.97 10.21 1.11
CA ILE A 49 2.98 9.44 -0.17
C ILE A 49 2.19 10.04 -1.36
N GLY A 50 0.99 10.54 -1.13
CA GLY A 50 0.04 11.08 -2.10
C GLY A 50 -1.01 10.02 -2.41
N LEU A 51 -2.30 10.41 -2.41
CA LEU A 51 -3.37 9.53 -2.91
C LEU A 51 -3.02 9.06 -4.33
N ASP A 52 -2.52 9.95 -5.19
CA ASP A 52 -2.10 9.63 -6.56
C ASP A 52 -1.09 8.47 -6.65
N ALA A 53 -0.12 8.41 -5.73
CA ALA A 53 0.86 7.33 -5.71
C ALA A 53 0.20 6.00 -5.30
N LEU A 54 -0.73 6.02 -4.34
CA LEU A 54 -1.50 4.83 -3.96
C LEU A 54 -2.40 4.37 -5.10
N VAL A 55 -3.09 5.29 -5.77
CA VAL A 55 -3.91 5.01 -6.96
C VAL A 55 -3.07 4.43 -8.09
N SER A 56 -1.86 4.95 -8.30
CA SER A 56 -0.91 4.41 -9.27
C SER A 56 -0.50 2.97 -8.95
N VAL A 57 -0.24 2.66 -7.67
CA VAL A 57 0.15 1.30 -7.23
C VAL A 57 -1.01 0.31 -7.40
N ILE A 58 -2.22 0.64 -6.92
CA ILE A 58 -3.35 -0.30 -6.99
C ILE A 58 -3.82 -0.56 -8.43
N ASN A 59 -3.57 0.37 -9.35
CA ASN A 59 -3.93 0.24 -10.77
C ASN A 59 -2.77 -0.21 -11.67
N HIS A 60 -1.57 -0.43 -11.12
CA HIS A 60 -0.42 -0.81 -11.93
C HIS A 60 -0.67 -2.18 -12.60
N PRO A 61 -0.45 -2.34 -13.92
CA PRO A 61 -0.80 -3.56 -14.65
C PRO A 61 -0.25 -4.86 -14.06
N GLN A 62 0.93 -4.80 -13.45
CA GLN A 62 1.58 -5.96 -12.82
C GLN A 62 1.12 -6.21 -11.37
N LEU A 63 0.49 -5.23 -10.71
CA LEU A 63 0.17 -5.31 -9.27
C LEU A 63 -1.33 -5.40 -9.00
N ARG A 64 -2.19 -4.88 -9.88
CA ARG A 64 -3.64 -4.74 -9.69
C ARG A 64 -4.41 -6.05 -9.43
N ASN A 65 -3.80 -7.19 -9.75
CA ASN A 65 -4.38 -8.52 -9.53
C ASN A 65 -3.80 -9.24 -8.30
N LEU A 66 -2.88 -8.61 -7.58
CA LEU A 66 -2.25 -9.17 -6.39
C LEU A 66 -2.99 -8.74 -5.12
N PRO A 67 -2.89 -9.53 -4.02
CA PRO A 67 -3.40 -9.10 -2.73
C PRO A 67 -2.64 -7.89 -2.20
N PHE A 68 -3.38 -6.91 -1.70
CA PHE A 68 -2.86 -5.70 -1.05
C PHE A 68 -3.06 -5.80 0.48
N ILE A 69 -1.98 -5.70 1.25
CA ILE A 69 -2.01 -5.76 2.73
C ILE A 69 -1.71 -4.37 3.29
N LEU A 70 -2.67 -3.79 4.01
CA LEU A 70 -2.54 -2.49 4.66
C LEU A 70 -1.93 -2.65 6.06
N GLU A 71 -0.78 -2.02 6.30
CA GLU A 71 -0.11 -2.04 7.61
C GLU A 71 -0.02 -0.67 8.27
N THR A 72 -0.76 0.31 7.75
CA THR A 72 -0.91 1.61 8.37
C THR A 72 -1.39 1.48 9.83
N PRO A 73 -0.80 2.21 10.80
CA PRO A 73 -1.30 2.20 12.17
C PRO A 73 -2.72 2.79 12.23
N ASN A 74 -3.70 1.95 12.55
CA ASN A 74 -5.12 2.26 12.54
C ASN A 74 -5.92 1.30 13.44
N GLU A 75 -7.10 1.74 13.86
CA GLU A 75 -8.17 0.85 14.37
C GLU A 75 -9.07 0.38 13.21
N LEU A 76 -9.98 -0.57 13.47
CA LEU A 76 -10.88 -1.15 12.44
C LEU A 76 -11.61 -0.09 11.59
N ALA A 77 -12.10 0.98 12.21
CA ALA A 77 -12.78 2.07 11.49
C ALA A 77 -11.84 2.80 10.52
N GLY A 78 -10.57 2.97 10.88
CA GLY A 78 -9.57 3.58 10.02
C GLY A 78 -9.21 2.68 8.83
N TYR A 79 -9.07 1.37 9.05
CA TYR A 79 -8.88 0.42 7.96
C TYR A 79 -10.08 0.39 7.00
N ALA A 80 -11.32 0.45 7.52
CA ALA A 80 -12.51 0.50 6.68
C ALA A 80 -12.52 1.74 5.75
N GLN A 81 -12.10 2.90 6.27
CA GLN A 81 -11.97 4.12 5.47
C GLN A 81 -10.90 4.00 4.38
N GLU A 82 -9.73 3.43 4.70
CA GLU A 82 -8.65 3.22 3.73
C GLU A 82 -9.04 2.22 2.64
N ILE A 83 -9.69 1.12 3.01
CA ILE A 83 -10.21 0.13 2.06
C ILE A 83 -11.23 0.77 1.13
N ALA A 84 -12.18 1.55 1.67
CA ALA A 84 -13.18 2.23 0.86
C ALA A 84 -12.53 3.23 -0.11
N LEU A 85 -11.55 4.01 0.36
CA LEU A 85 -10.80 4.95 -0.46
C LEU A 85 -10.09 4.25 -1.62
N LEU A 86 -9.36 3.16 -1.36
CA LEU A 86 -8.65 2.43 -2.41
C LEU A 86 -9.62 1.78 -3.41
N LYS A 87 -10.71 1.17 -2.93
CA LYS A 87 -11.74 0.58 -3.79
C LYS A 87 -12.40 1.62 -4.70
N ASN A 88 -12.69 2.81 -4.19
CA ASN A 88 -13.31 3.89 -4.97
C ASN A 88 -12.38 4.46 -6.06
N ASN A 89 -11.06 4.22 -5.96
CA ASN A 89 -10.07 4.68 -6.94
C ASN A 89 -9.48 3.53 -7.78
N PHE A 90 -9.99 2.30 -7.61
CA PHE A 90 -9.59 1.16 -8.44
C PHE A 90 -10.32 1.23 -9.79
N LEU A 91 -9.57 1.10 -10.88
CA LEU A 91 -10.06 1.09 -12.25
C LEU A 91 -10.26 -0.35 -12.67
N GLU A 92 -11.52 -0.76 -12.91
CA GLU A 92 -11.85 -2.08 -13.45
C GLU A 92 -11.25 -2.33 -14.84
#